data_AF-A0A5B8N002-F1
#
_entry.id   AF-A0A5B8N002-F1
#
_cell.length_a   1.000
_cell.length_b   1.000
_cell.length_c   1.000
_cell.angle_alpha   90.00
_cell.angle_beta   90.00
_cell.angle_gamma   90.00
#
_symmetry.space_group_name_H-M   'P 1'
#
loop_
_entity.id
_entity.type
_entity.pdbx_description
1 polymer ?
#
loop_
_entity_poly.entity_id
_entity_poly.type
_entity_poly.pdbx_seq_one_letter_code
_entity_poly.pdbx_strand_id
1 'polypeptide(L)'
;MRFAFMEGGDLEDGKESTSGRPAYEPFVFTVGENPASGAAKDTGVGLGDDKSKRPFFGGGEVLSPNPRGKRELAKEVEFHDKYMKMNATVWFDSNARREQLQRELKEVLVEETQDVKSSIFSVQEQKETYQEELTKFVTGEKRKSGAMMSPVSPQMRALGSSLQALEGEIHRVKHQKLMEKAKQEAEEQKRLQREEAERRKKLELEQKQNMEAQIALKQRQEMERKRKEEEDEARKVADARAREERENRIPEGVLMSPSASKWQKSCASVYDKHKALAADIFKASKLERLKLEKPIKKCVNQVSCSRQQIAFVGRSILEHLTNQYNQGKHFYSYCLVRLGDLIALQGPGLGAAKQLAFAYAELVSMVSESFHDLAYVVVAALHKSCPLTVPSLPKGYKAVQTDIKGYISLWAALCQLQPKEWFRSSEQSWSWQARFLNTIPPNESTAIALDAFLQIAGHKSFGAYRKQQVKLFSYAKEVFLTQLMKRAGGGDEDIDAVKSRIEKYVTMQLYATPPKDSFIPETDDSQHIRC
;
A
#
# COMPACT_ATOMS: atom_id res chain seq x y z
N MET A 1 21.89 -21.87 -28.43
CA MET A 1 21.44 -22.83 -27.40
C MET A 1 20.54 -22.11 -26.42
N ARG A 2 19.31 -22.60 -26.26
CA ARG A 2 18.38 -22.22 -25.17
C ARG A 2 18.78 -22.96 -23.88
N PHE A 3 18.10 -22.61 -22.78
CA PHE A 3 18.05 -23.23 -21.44
C PHE A 3 19.10 -22.68 -20.45
N ALA A 4 18.81 -22.49 -19.15
CA ALA A 4 17.59 -22.52 -18.34
C ALA A 4 17.90 -21.78 -17.03
N PHE A 5 16.89 -21.16 -16.40
CA PHE A 5 16.96 -20.62 -15.04
C PHE A 5 16.76 -21.78 -14.04
N MET A 6 17.63 -21.92 -13.04
CA MET A 6 17.33 -22.57 -11.77
C MET A 6 18.01 -21.83 -10.62
N GLU A 7 17.25 -21.72 -9.52
CA GLU A 7 17.56 -21.11 -8.24
C GLU A 7 18.43 -22.01 -7.34
N GLY A 8 19.15 -21.39 -6.39
CA GLY A 8 19.30 -21.91 -5.02
C GLY A 8 20.70 -22.32 -4.52
N GLY A 9 21.13 -21.69 -3.42
CA GLY A 9 21.59 -22.38 -2.19
C GLY A 9 23.01 -22.97 -2.08
N ASP A 10 23.77 -22.39 -1.15
CA ASP A 10 24.74 -22.95 -0.16
C ASP A 10 25.93 -23.89 -0.52
N LEU A 11 27.10 -23.42 -0.02
CA LEU A 11 28.30 -24.09 0.52
C LEU A 11 28.65 -25.56 0.16
N GLU A 12 29.82 -25.77 -0.44
CA GLU A 12 31.01 -26.37 0.22
C GLU A 12 32.26 -26.39 -0.70
N ASP A 13 33.44 -26.56 -0.06
CA ASP A 13 34.82 -26.43 -0.53
C ASP A 13 35.30 -27.44 -1.61
N GLY A 14 36.29 -27.03 -2.41
CA GLY A 14 37.14 -27.98 -3.16
C GLY A 14 37.99 -27.36 -4.28
N LYS A 15 39.32 -27.32 -4.09
CA LYS A 15 40.36 -26.86 -5.03
C LYS A 15 40.45 -27.72 -6.31
N GLU A 16 40.63 -27.10 -7.48
CA GLU A 16 41.86 -27.19 -8.30
C GLU A 16 41.78 -26.40 -9.62
N SER A 17 42.95 -25.99 -10.10
CA SER A 17 43.23 -25.04 -11.18
C SER A 17 43.07 -25.59 -12.60
N THR A 18 42.69 -24.74 -13.58
CA THR A 18 43.52 -24.41 -14.78
C THR A 18 42.83 -23.43 -15.76
N SER A 19 43.58 -22.38 -16.13
CA SER A 19 43.61 -21.63 -17.41
C SER A 19 42.33 -21.07 -18.08
N GLY A 20 42.19 -19.73 -18.00
CA GLY A 20 42.41 -18.86 -19.18
C GLY A 20 41.25 -18.56 -20.14
N ARG A 21 40.48 -17.49 -19.86
CA ARG A 21 40.03 -16.41 -20.79
C ARG A 21 39.20 -15.36 -20.01
N PRO A 22 39.28 -14.05 -20.31
CA PRO A 22 38.63 -13.02 -19.49
C PRO A 22 37.12 -12.95 -19.79
N ALA A 23 36.31 -13.20 -18.76
CA ALA A 23 34.88 -12.91 -18.77
C ALA A 23 34.68 -11.41 -18.54
N TYR A 24 33.96 -10.74 -19.44
CA TYR A 24 33.38 -9.43 -19.15
C TYR A 24 32.20 -9.62 -18.20
N GLU A 25 32.31 -9.10 -16.97
CA GLU A 25 31.21 -9.08 -16.01
C GLU A 25 30.08 -8.16 -16.51
N PRO A 26 28.81 -8.58 -16.40
CA PRO A 26 27.68 -7.68 -16.58
C PRO A 26 27.64 -6.66 -15.44
N PHE A 27 27.58 -5.39 -15.81
CA PHE A 27 27.53 -4.25 -14.90
C PHE A 27 26.21 -4.28 -14.08
N VAL A 28 26.29 -4.64 -12.79
CA VAL A 28 25.19 -4.54 -11.82
C VAL A 28 25.54 -3.46 -10.80
N PHE A 29 24.77 -2.38 -10.73
CA PHE A 29 24.87 -1.39 -9.66
C PHE A 29 23.78 -1.64 -8.62
N THR A 30 24.19 -2.06 -7.42
CA THR A 30 23.42 -1.91 -6.19
C THR A 30 23.61 -0.47 -5.68
N VAL A 31 22.50 0.25 -5.49
CA VAL A 31 22.49 1.53 -4.79
C VAL A 31 22.62 1.22 -3.29
N GLY A 32 23.80 1.49 -2.73
CA GLY A 32 24.03 1.39 -1.29
C GLY A 32 23.36 2.55 -0.57
N GLU A 33 22.54 2.21 0.43
CA GLU A 33 22.06 3.14 1.46
C GLU A 33 23.25 3.67 2.26
N ASN A 34 23.25 4.96 2.56
CA ASN A 34 24.26 5.60 3.39
C ASN A 34 23.67 5.87 4.78
N PRO A 35 24.34 5.49 5.88
CA PRO A 35 23.80 5.61 7.24
C PRO A 35 24.23 6.88 7.98
N ALA A 36 23.45 7.17 9.05
CA ALA A 36 23.79 7.91 10.28
C ALA A 36 24.14 9.41 10.16
N SER A 37 23.36 10.36 10.71
CA SER A 37 23.03 10.66 12.13
C SER A 37 24.15 11.30 12.95
N GLY A 38 23.84 12.45 13.55
CA GLY A 38 24.56 13.08 14.66
C GLY A 38 24.54 14.61 14.54
N ALA A 39 24.47 15.44 15.59
CA ALA A 39 24.05 15.33 16.98
C ALA A 39 23.95 16.80 17.46
N ALA A 40 23.06 17.05 18.42
CA ALA A 40 22.84 18.36 19.01
C ALA A 40 24.12 18.96 19.64
N LYS A 41 24.24 20.29 19.60
CA LYS A 41 24.84 21.06 20.69
C LYS A 41 24.29 22.48 20.74
N ASP A 42 24.21 22.91 21.98
CA ASP A 42 23.51 24.00 22.61
C ASP A 42 24.49 25.16 22.89
N THR A 43 24.09 26.39 22.59
CA THR A 43 24.59 27.70 23.09
C THR A 43 23.65 28.74 22.45
N GLY A 44 23.01 29.72 23.09
CA GLY A 44 23.26 30.42 24.33
C GLY A 44 23.02 31.91 24.06
N VAL A 45 21.96 32.45 24.65
CA VAL A 45 21.73 33.85 25.11
C VAL A 45 22.13 35.04 24.22
N GLY A 46 21.15 35.89 23.88
CA GLY A 46 21.36 37.26 23.41
C GLY A 46 20.08 38.10 23.43
N LEU A 47 19.88 38.82 24.53
CA LEU A 47 18.88 39.89 24.71
C LEU A 47 19.22 41.10 23.81
N GLY A 48 18.19 41.74 23.25
CA GLY A 48 18.32 43.01 22.55
C GLY A 48 16.96 43.57 22.13
N ASP A 49 16.40 44.43 22.97
CA ASP A 49 15.28 45.32 22.68
C ASP A 49 15.61 46.24 21.49
N ASP A 50 14.70 46.39 20.53
CA ASP A 50 14.49 47.69 19.91
C ASP A 50 13.05 47.89 19.42
N LYS A 51 12.50 49.05 19.77
CA LYS A 51 11.15 49.52 19.50
C LYS A 51 11.20 50.47 18.30
N SER A 52 10.55 50.14 17.20
CA SER A 52 9.99 51.20 16.34
C SER A 52 8.79 50.75 15.47
N LYS A 53 7.65 51.37 15.78
CA LYS A 53 6.60 51.94 14.92
C LYS A 53 6.00 51.10 13.76
N ARG A 54 4.69 50.84 13.90
CA ARG A 54 3.73 50.32 12.90
C ARG A 54 3.49 51.32 11.73
N PRO A 55 2.84 50.92 10.61
CA PRO A 55 1.36 50.82 10.60
C PRO A 55 0.75 49.61 9.85
N PHE A 56 -0.54 49.46 10.15
CA PHE A 56 -1.61 48.55 9.70
C PHE A 56 -1.78 48.29 8.18
N PHE A 57 -2.11 47.02 7.84
CA PHE A 57 -3.17 46.46 6.95
C PHE A 57 -2.62 45.08 6.48
N GLY A 58 -3.20 43.91 6.81
CA GLY A 58 -4.54 43.46 6.49
C GLY A 58 -4.47 42.46 5.33
N GLY A 59 -4.45 41.15 5.61
CA GLY A 59 -4.48 40.11 4.58
C GLY A 59 -3.79 38.80 4.98
N GLY A 60 -4.30 38.11 5.99
CA GLY A 60 -3.90 36.73 6.29
C GLY A 60 -4.43 35.80 5.21
N GLU A 61 -3.54 35.28 4.36
CA GLU A 61 -3.87 34.28 3.35
C GLU A 61 -4.21 32.96 4.05
N VAL A 62 -5.51 32.66 4.07
CA VAL A 62 -6.06 31.39 4.53
C VAL A 62 -5.56 30.30 3.58
N LEU A 63 -4.65 29.45 4.08
CA LEU A 63 -4.26 28.21 3.44
C LEU A 63 -5.52 27.38 3.16
N SER A 64 -5.96 27.40 1.90
CA SER A 64 -7.11 26.63 1.44
C SER A 64 -6.77 25.14 1.50
N PRO A 65 -7.51 24.33 2.29
CA PRO A 65 -7.20 22.92 2.44
C PRO A 65 -7.54 22.16 1.16
N ASN A 66 -6.52 21.47 0.66
CA ASN A 66 -6.50 20.57 -0.48
C ASN A 66 -7.81 19.75 -0.63
N PRO A 67 -8.57 19.88 -1.74
CA PRO A 67 -9.88 19.25 -1.90
C PRO A 67 -9.85 17.72 -1.97
N ARG A 68 -8.66 17.10 -2.10
CA ARG A 68 -8.51 15.64 -1.98
C ARG A 68 -8.61 15.15 -0.53
N GLY A 69 -8.10 15.91 0.43
CA GLY A 69 -8.20 15.57 1.85
C GLY A 69 -9.63 15.61 2.37
N LYS A 70 -10.47 16.54 1.89
CA LYS A 70 -11.87 16.67 2.37
C LYS A 70 -12.73 15.44 2.08
N ARG A 71 -12.49 14.75 0.95
CA ARG A 71 -13.30 13.59 0.55
C ARG A 71 -12.87 12.31 1.27
N GLU A 72 -11.60 12.21 1.64
CA GLU A 72 -11.08 11.13 2.50
C GLU A 72 -11.47 11.37 3.96
N LEU A 73 -11.34 12.60 4.48
CA LEU A 73 -11.84 12.97 5.80
C LEU A 73 -13.34 12.73 5.93
N ALA A 74 -14.14 13.05 4.90
CA ALA A 74 -15.58 12.81 4.94
C ALA A 74 -15.90 11.31 5.05
N LYS A 75 -15.13 10.44 4.37
CA LYS A 75 -15.29 8.99 4.46
C LYS A 75 -14.83 8.45 5.81
N GLU A 76 -13.77 9.00 6.39
CA GLU A 76 -13.30 8.63 7.73
C GLU A 76 -14.30 9.06 8.81
N VAL A 77 -14.86 10.28 8.69
CA VAL A 77 -15.91 10.78 9.59
C VAL A 77 -17.19 9.94 9.45
N GLU A 78 -17.59 9.58 8.23
CA GLU A 78 -18.75 8.71 7.98
C GLU A 78 -18.53 7.29 8.53
N PHE A 79 -17.33 6.74 8.35
CA PHE A 79 -16.96 5.44 8.93
C PHE A 79 -16.95 5.48 10.46
N HIS A 80 -16.40 6.54 11.06
CA HIS A 80 -16.37 6.72 12.51
C HIS A 80 -17.77 6.89 13.09
N ASP A 81 -18.65 7.66 12.44
CA ASP A 81 -20.04 7.84 12.87
C ASP A 81 -20.84 6.53 12.76
N LYS A 82 -20.61 5.73 11.71
CA LYS A 82 -21.20 4.40 11.55
C LYS A 82 -20.70 3.41 12.61
N TYR A 83 -19.40 3.45 12.92
CA TYR A 83 -18.78 2.63 13.97
C TYR A 83 -19.32 3.00 15.36
N MET A 84 -19.45 4.29 15.66
CA MET A 84 -20.01 4.77 16.94
C MET A 84 -21.49 4.40 17.09
N LYS A 85 -22.30 4.51 16.02
CA LYS A 85 -23.71 4.06 16.03
C LYS A 85 -23.83 2.55 16.23
N MET A 86 -22.98 1.75 15.58
CA MET A 86 -23.00 0.30 15.75
C MET A 86 -22.59 -0.11 17.17
N ASN A 87 -21.54 0.51 17.72
CA ASN A 87 -21.11 0.24 19.09
C ASN A 87 -22.10 0.75 20.14
N ALA A 88 -22.75 1.89 19.92
CA ALA A 88 -23.81 2.37 20.80
C ALA A 88 -24.98 1.37 20.83
N THR A 89 -25.40 0.86 19.66
CA THR A 89 -26.49 -0.12 19.57
C THR A 89 -26.16 -1.42 20.30
N VAL A 90 -24.95 -1.96 20.09
CA VAL A 90 -24.46 -3.17 20.80
C VAL A 90 -24.36 -2.92 22.31
N TRP A 91 -23.93 -1.73 22.73
CA TRP A 91 -23.84 -1.36 24.14
C TRP A 91 -25.22 -1.23 24.80
N PHE A 92 -26.20 -0.61 24.11
CA PHE A 92 -27.57 -0.50 24.57
C PHE A 92 -28.26 -1.86 24.66
N ASP A 93 -28.09 -2.73 23.66
CA ASP A 93 -28.64 -4.10 23.69
C ASP A 93 -28.02 -4.94 24.82
N SER A 94 -26.72 -4.79 25.06
CA SER A 94 -26.03 -5.48 26.15
C SER A 94 -26.47 -4.99 27.53
N ASN A 95 -26.74 -3.69 27.68
CA ASN A 95 -27.27 -3.14 28.93
C ASN A 95 -28.73 -3.52 29.15
N ALA A 96 -29.57 -3.49 28.11
CA ALA A 96 -30.95 -3.94 28.20
C ALA A 96 -31.04 -5.42 28.63
N ARG A 97 -30.19 -6.29 28.07
CA ARG A 97 -30.07 -7.70 28.52
C ARG A 97 -29.60 -7.82 29.96
N ARG A 98 -28.63 -6.99 30.39
CA ARG A 98 -28.16 -7.00 31.78
C ARG A 98 -29.28 -6.57 32.76
N GLU A 99 -30.06 -5.55 32.41
CA GLU A 99 -31.19 -5.11 33.22
C GLU A 99 -32.32 -6.14 33.26
N GLN A 100 -32.57 -6.85 32.16
CA GLN A 100 -33.53 -7.95 32.12
C GLN A 100 -33.09 -9.10 33.05
N LEU A 101 -31.83 -9.53 32.95
CA LEU A 101 -31.27 -10.56 33.83
C LEU A 101 -31.30 -10.15 35.31
N GLN A 102 -31.09 -8.86 35.62
CA GLN A 102 -31.21 -8.36 36.99
C GLN A 102 -32.65 -8.34 37.50
N ARG A 103 -33.64 -8.16 36.62
CA ARG A 103 -35.07 -8.27 36.98
C ARG A 103 -35.45 -9.73 37.23
N GLU A 104 -35.11 -10.63 36.31
CA GLU A 104 -35.34 -12.07 36.45
C GLU A 104 -34.69 -12.63 37.72
N LEU A 105 -33.44 -12.23 38.02
CA LEU A 105 -32.75 -12.65 39.24
C LEU A 105 -33.46 -12.15 40.51
N LYS A 106 -34.03 -10.93 40.50
CA LYS A 106 -34.79 -10.40 41.63
C LYS A 106 -36.13 -11.12 41.81
N GLU A 107 -36.81 -11.47 40.73
CA GLU A 107 -38.06 -12.23 40.77
C GLU A 107 -37.83 -13.63 41.37
N VAL A 108 -36.81 -14.36 40.90
CA VAL A 108 -36.44 -15.66 41.47
C VAL A 108 -36.10 -15.57 42.96
N LEU A 109 -35.35 -14.53 43.37
CA LEU A 109 -35.03 -14.32 44.79
C LEU A 109 -36.27 -14.03 45.65
N VAL A 110 -37.27 -13.33 45.09
CA VAL A 110 -38.54 -13.07 45.79
C VAL A 110 -39.36 -14.35 45.92
N GLU A 111 -39.44 -15.17 44.86
CA GLU A 111 -40.14 -16.46 44.90
C GLU A 111 -39.49 -17.43 45.90
N GLU A 112 -38.16 -17.61 45.85
CA GLU A 112 -37.46 -18.48 46.79
C GLU A 112 -37.59 -18.01 48.25
N THR A 113 -37.54 -16.69 48.48
CA THR A 113 -37.72 -16.16 49.85
C THR A 113 -39.17 -16.26 50.34
N GLN A 114 -40.16 -16.29 49.45
CA GLN A 114 -41.56 -16.50 49.79
C GLN A 114 -41.85 -17.98 50.09
N ASP A 115 -41.22 -18.91 49.39
CA ASP A 115 -41.29 -20.36 49.64
C ASP A 115 -40.57 -20.77 50.93
N VAL A 116 -39.44 -20.13 51.24
CA VAL A 116 -38.76 -20.34 52.52
C VAL A 116 -39.60 -19.77 53.67
N LYS A 117 -40.25 -18.62 53.49
CA LYS A 117 -41.15 -18.05 54.50
C LYS A 117 -42.37 -18.93 54.75
N SER A 118 -43.02 -19.45 53.72
CA SER A 118 -44.18 -20.34 53.85
C SER A 118 -43.79 -21.65 54.55
N SER A 119 -42.61 -22.19 54.24
CA SER A 119 -42.06 -23.36 54.93
C SER A 119 -41.75 -23.08 56.41
N ILE A 120 -41.18 -21.92 56.73
CA ILE A 120 -40.92 -21.50 58.12
C ILE A 120 -42.24 -21.34 58.89
N PHE A 121 -43.27 -20.73 58.28
CA PHE A 121 -44.59 -20.58 58.90
C PHE A 121 -45.25 -21.93 59.18
N SER A 122 -45.16 -22.89 58.26
CA SER A 122 -45.70 -24.24 58.47
C SER A 122 -45.01 -24.98 59.64
N VAL A 123 -43.68 -24.85 59.76
CA VAL A 123 -42.92 -25.45 60.88
C VAL A 123 -43.26 -24.76 62.20
N GLN A 124 -43.50 -23.45 62.19
CA GLN A 124 -43.91 -22.69 63.37
C GLN A 124 -45.30 -23.11 63.86
N GLU A 125 -46.26 -23.29 62.95
CA GLU A 125 -47.61 -23.75 63.25
C GLU A 125 -47.62 -25.19 63.81
N GLN A 126 -46.81 -26.09 63.22
CA GLN A 126 -46.60 -27.44 63.78
C GLN A 126 -46.03 -27.39 65.20
N LYS A 127 -45.07 -26.49 65.46
CA LYS A 127 -44.48 -26.31 66.79
C LYS A 127 -45.50 -25.81 67.82
N GLU A 128 -46.37 -24.89 67.45
CA GLU A 128 -47.45 -24.39 68.31
C GLU A 128 -48.48 -25.50 68.59
N THR A 129 -48.82 -26.30 67.58
CA THR A 129 -49.71 -27.47 67.74
C THR A 129 -49.14 -28.50 68.73
N TYR A 130 -47.84 -28.81 68.64
CA TYR A 130 -47.14 -29.69 69.58
C TYR A 130 -47.07 -29.11 71.01
N GLN A 131 -46.91 -27.78 71.14
CA GLN A 131 -46.91 -27.12 72.44
C GLN A 131 -48.30 -27.11 73.10
N GLU A 132 -49.38 -27.02 72.31
CA GLU A 132 -50.76 -27.18 72.78
C GLU A 132 -51.06 -28.61 73.24
N GLU A 133 -50.56 -29.64 72.56
CA GLU A 133 -50.69 -31.04 72.99
C GLU A 133 -49.94 -31.30 74.31
N LEU A 134 -48.73 -30.77 74.45
CA LEU A 134 -47.94 -30.83 75.69
C LEU A 134 -48.65 -30.14 76.86
N THR A 135 -49.28 -28.98 76.63
CA THR A 135 -50.04 -28.27 77.67
C THR A 135 -51.34 -29.00 78.03
N LYS A 136 -52.02 -29.65 77.09
CA LYS A 136 -53.16 -30.55 77.37
C LYS A 136 -52.75 -31.76 78.20
N PHE A 137 -51.56 -32.32 77.96
CA PHE A 137 -51.03 -33.46 78.73
C PHE A 137 -50.70 -33.07 80.19
N VAL A 138 -50.06 -31.92 80.40
CA VAL A 138 -49.67 -31.44 81.74
C VAL A 138 -50.87 -30.95 82.56
N THR A 139 -51.95 -30.48 81.92
CA THR A 139 -53.16 -30.00 82.60
C THR A 139 -54.24 -31.08 82.79
N GLY A 140 -54.16 -32.20 82.06
CA GLY A 140 -55.08 -33.34 82.19
C GLY A 140 -54.86 -34.23 83.41
N GLU A 141 -53.70 -34.13 84.08
CA GLU A 141 -53.30 -35.07 85.13
C GLU A 141 -53.17 -34.44 86.54
N LYS A 142 -53.95 -33.40 86.83
CA LYS A 142 -54.02 -32.81 88.18
C LYS A 142 -55.44 -32.45 88.62
N ARG A 143 -56.35 -33.44 88.67
CA ARG A 143 -57.46 -33.48 89.64
C ARG A 143 -57.87 -34.91 89.98
N LYS A 144 -57.20 -35.50 90.97
CA LYS A 144 -57.84 -36.14 92.16
C LYS A 144 -56.77 -36.64 93.15
N SER A 145 -56.70 -35.96 94.30
CA SER A 145 -56.43 -36.45 95.67
C SER A 145 -55.28 -37.47 95.86
N GLY A 146 -54.22 -37.23 96.64
CA GLY A 146 -54.13 -36.48 97.89
C GLY A 146 -54.73 -37.27 99.07
N ALA A 147 -53.98 -38.23 99.63
CA ALA A 147 -53.93 -38.53 101.08
C ALA A 147 -53.17 -39.84 101.42
N MET A 148 -52.32 -39.73 102.45
CA MET A 148 -51.93 -40.72 103.47
C MET A 148 -51.02 -41.92 103.15
N MET A 149 -49.94 -41.96 103.93
CA MET A 149 -49.04 -43.08 104.19
C MET A 149 -49.72 -44.20 105.01
N SER A 150 -49.47 -45.46 104.67
CA SER A 150 -49.28 -46.62 105.58
C SER A 150 -48.83 -47.87 104.79
N PRO A 151 -48.26 -48.93 105.40
CA PRO A 151 -47.14 -49.67 104.83
C PRO A 151 -47.55 -50.83 103.93
N VAL A 152 -46.68 -51.09 102.96
CA VAL A 152 -46.85 -52.11 101.91
C VAL A 152 -46.61 -53.52 102.46
N SER A 153 -47.64 -54.35 102.28
CA SER A 153 -47.66 -55.80 102.51
C SER A 153 -46.63 -56.55 101.64
N PRO A 154 -46.03 -57.64 102.13
CA PRO A 154 -45.02 -58.45 101.42
C PRO A 154 -45.39 -58.99 100.03
N GLN A 155 -46.67 -58.95 99.62
CA GLN A 155 -47.12 -59.46 98.31
C GLN A 155 -46.86 -58.53 97.10
N MET A 156 -46.59 -57.23 97.28
CA MET A 156 -46.32 -56.32 96.14
C MET A 156 -44.87 -56.38 95.61
N ARG A 157 -43.94 -57.02 96.33
CA ARG A 157 -42.55 -57.19 95.85
C ARG A 157 -42.41 -58.24 94.73
N ALA A 158 -43.37 -59.16 94.60
CA ALA A 158 -43.32 -60.20 93.57
C ALA A 158 -43.83 -59.71 92.18
N LEU A 159 -44.72 -58.72 92.14
CA LEU A 159 -45.28 -58.17 90.89
C LEU A 159 -44.40 -57.07 90.26
N GLY A 160 -43.65 -56.31 91.06
CA GLY A 160 -42.71 -55.29 90.55
C GLY A 160 -41.53 -55.86 89.76
N SER A 161 -41.04 -57.05 90.14
CA SER A 161 -39.92 -57.71 89.44
C SER A 161 -40.32 -58.27 88.06
N SER A 162 -41.61 -58.58 87.87
CA SER A 162 -42.13 -59.11 86.60
C SER A 162 -42.44 -58.01 85.56
N LEU A 163 -42.74 -56.79 86.00
CA LEU A 163 -42.96 -55.63 85.12
C LEU A 163 -41.63 -55.05 84.59
N GLN A 164 -40.61 -55.01 85.44
CA GLN A 164 -39.27 -54.53 85.06
C GLN A 164 -38.57 -55.47 84.05
N ALA A 165 -38.90 -56.78 84.09
CA ALA A 165 -38.44 -57.74 83.10
C ALA A 165 -39.13 -57.57 81.73
N LEU A 166 -40.41 -57.19 81.71
CA LEU A 166 -41.18 -56.99 80.48
C LEU A 166 -40.78 -55.68 79.75
N GLU A 167 -40.51 -54.62 80.52
CA GLU A 167 -40.05 -53.32 79.98
C GLU A 167 -38.64 -53.41 79.36
N GLY A 168 -37.76 -54.24 79.94
CA GLY A 168 -36.45 -54.53 79.36
C GLY A 168 -36.53 -55.26 78.02
N GLU A 169 -37.51 -56.15 77.85
CA GLU A 169 -37.70 -56.93 76.62
C GLU A 169 -38.31 -56.07 75.49
N ILE A 170 -39.27 -55.19 75.82
CA ILE A 170 -39.84 -54.22 74.86
C ILE A 170 -38.78 -53.23 74.36
N HIS A 171 -37.88 -52.77 75.23
CA HIS A 171 -36.78 -51.88 74.83
C HIS A 171 -35.76 -52.56 73.91
N ARG A 172 -35.43 -53.84 74.15
CA ARG A 172 -34.52 -54.61 73.30
C ARG A 172 -35.09 -54.83 71.90
N VAL A 173 -36.37 -55.20 71.81
CA VAL A 173 -37.05 -55.42 70.52
C VAL A 173 -37.21 -54.10 69.74
N LYS A 174 -37.52 -53.00 70.42
CA LYS A 174 -37.62 -51.67 69.81
C LYS A 174 -36.26 -51.15 69.34
N HIS A 175 -35.20 -51.38 70.10
CA HIS A 175 -33.83 -51.03 69.72
C HIS A 175 -33.32 -51.87 68.54
N GLN A 176 -33.62 -53.16 68.49
CA GLN A 176 -33.29 -54.02 67.34
C GLN A 176 -33.98 -53.54 66.06
N LYS A 177 -35.28 -53.22 66.10
CA LYS A 177 -36.00 -52.69 64.94
C LYS A 177 -35.49 -51.32 64.48
N LEU A 178 -35.07 -50.46 65.42
CA LEU A 178 -34.46 -49.17 65.11
C LEU A 178 -33.08 -49.33 64.45
N MET A 179 -32.26 -50.25 64.94
CA MET A 179 -30.94 -50.54 64.35
C MET A 179 -31.06 -51.17 62.96
N GLU A 180 -32.05 -52.02 62.75
CA GLU A 180 -32.31 -52.64 61.44
C GLU A 180 -32.83 -51.63 60.42
N LYS A 181 -33.72 -50.72 60.84
CA LYS A 181 -34.19 -49.60 60.01
C LYS A 181 -33.06 -48.61 59.69
N ALA A 182 -32.23 -48.26 60.68
CA ALA A 182 -31.06 -47.41 60.46
C ALA A 182 -30.03 -48.06 59.53
N LYS A 183 -29.90 -49.40 59.56
CA LYS A 183 -29.02 -50.14 58.64
C LYS A 183 -29.55 -50.13 57.20
N GLN A 184 -30.87 -50.28 57.02
CA GLN A 184 -31.52 -50.18 55.70
C GLN A 184 -31.42 -48.77 55.11
N GLU A 185 -31.68 -47.74 55.92
CA GLU A 185 -31.54 -46.33 55.51
C GLU A 185 -30.09 -45.98 55.16
N ALA A 186 -29.10 -46.48 55.91
CA ALA A 186 -27.68 -46.29 55.60
C ALA A 186 -27.24 -47.02 54.31
N GLU A 187 -27.84 -48.17 54.01
CA GLU A 187 -27.56 -48.93 52.78
C GLU A 187 -28.20 -48.28 51.56
N GLU A 188 -29.40 -47.73 51.71
CA GLU A 188 -30.10 -46.95 50.68
C GLU A 188 -29.37 -45.63 50.38
N GLN A 189 -28.92 -44.90 51.41
CA GLN A 189 -28.08 -43.71 51.24
C GLN A 189 -26.76 -44.02 50.53
N LYS A 190 -26.11 -45.15 50.84
CA LYS A 190 -24.90 -45.58 50.12
C LYS A 190 -25.19 -45.92 48.65
N ARG A 191 -26.36 -46.46 48.34
CA ARG A 191 -26.76 -46.74 46.95
C ARG A 191 -26.97 -45.44 46.17
N LEU A 192 -27.69 -44.48 46.75
CA LEU A 192 -27.91 -43.15 46.17
C LEU A 192 -26.60 -42.39 45.96
N GLN A 193 -25.68 -42.42 46.93
CA GLN A 193 -24.37 -41.79 46.79
C GLN A 193 -23.51 -42.44 45.68
N ARG A 194 -23.61 -43.76 45.49
CA ARG A 194 -22.92 -44.45 44.38
C ARG A 194 -23.52 -44.08 43.02
N GLU A 195 -24.85 -44.03 42.91
CA GLU A 195 -25.54 -43.61 41.68
C GLU A 195 -25.25 -42.14 41.33
N GLU A 196 -25.23 -41.23 42.31
CA GLU A 196 -24.84 -39.84 42.10
C GLU A 196 -23.36 -39.69 41.73
N ALA A 197 -22.47 -40.48 42.33
CA ALA A 197 -21.06 -40.50 41.97
C ALA A 197 -20.83 -41.01 40.54
N GLU A 198 -21.57 -42.03 40.09
CA GLU A 198 -21.54 -42.49 38.70
C GLU A 198 -22.09 -41.44 37.73
N ARG A 199 -23.21 -40.79 38.08
CA ARG A 199 -23.78 -39.70 37.27
C ARG A 199 -22.80 -38.53 37.14
N ARG A 200 -22.14 -38.13 38.23
CA ARG A 200 -21.10 -37.09 38.22
C ARG A 200 -19.91 -37.47 37.34
N LYS A 201 -19.39 -38.70 37.44
CA LYS A 201 -18.30 -39.19 36.59
C LYS A 201 -18.67 -39.20 35.11
N LYS A 202 -19.91 -39.59 34.79
CA LYS A 202 -20.40 -39.61 33.41
C LYS A 202 -20.52 -38.20 32.82
N LEU A 203 -21.03 -37.25 33.62
CA LEU A 203 -21.11 -35.84 33.23
C LEU A 203 -19.73 -35.21 33.03
N GLU A 204 -18.77 -35.53 33.90
CA GLU A 204 -17.39 -35.01 33.81
C GLU A 204 -16.66 -35.56 32.56
N LEU A 205 -16.90 -36.83 32.21
CA LEU A 205 -16.35 -37.42 30.98
C LEU A 205 -16.95 -36.76 29.73
N GLU A 206 -18.25 -36.51 29.72
CA GLU A 206 -18.94 -35.84 28.63
C GLU A 206 -18.50 -34.37 28.47
N GLN A 207 -18.26 -33.67 29.59
CA GLN A 207 -17.69 -32.33 29.59
C GLN A 207 -16.26 -32.30 29.03
N LYS A 208 -15.41 -33.27 29.41
CA LYS A 208 -14.05 -33.39 28.86
C LYS A 208 -14.06 -33.68 27.37
N GLN A 209 -14.91 -34.60 26.91
CA GLN A 209 -15.06 -34.92 25.48
C GLN A 209 -15.57 -33.71 24.68
N ASN A 210 -16.53 -32.95 25.20
CA ASN A 210 -17.02 -31.74 24.55
C ASN A 210 -15.96 -30.63 24.50
N MET A 211 -15.13 -30.49 25.55
CA MET A 211 -14.04 -29.51 25.57
C MET A 211 -12.93 -29.87 24.57
N GLU A 212 -12.53 -31.15 24.50
CA GLU A 212 -11.57 -31.64 23.52
C GLU A 212 -12.09 -31.48 22.08
N ALA A 213 -13.37 -31.78 21.83
CA ALA A 213 -14.00 -31.56 20.53
C ALA A 213 -14.01 -30.08 20.12
N GLN A 214 -14.27 -29.16 21.07
CA GLN A 214 -14.20 -27.72 20.81
C GLN A 214 -12.78 -27.24 20.51
N ILE A 215 -11.78 -27.75 21.23
CA ILE A 215 -10.36 -27.42 20.98
C ILE A 215 -9.95 -27.92 19.60
N ALA A 216 -10.28 -29.17 19.25
CA ALA A 216 -9.99 -29.74 17.94
C ALA A 216 -10.69 -28.98 16.80
N LEU A 217 -11.93 -28.52 17.01
CA LEU A 217 -12.65 -27.71 16.02
C LEU A 217 -11.98 -26.34 15.81
N LYS A 218 -11.58 -25.65 16.90
CA LYS A 218 -10.85 -24.37 16.81
C LYS A 218 -9.51 -24.53 16.10
N GLN A 219 -8.76 -25.59 16.40
CA GLN A 219 -7.50 -25.89 15.72
C GLN A 219 -7.71 -26.15 14.22
N ARG A 220 -8.75 -26.89 13.83
CA ARG A 220 -9.10 -27.10 12.41
C ARG A 220 -9.47 -25.79 11.71
N GLN A 221 -10.28 -24.95 12.35
CA GLN A 221 -10.66 -23.64 11.80
C GLN A 221 -9.45 -22.72 11.65
N GLU A 222 -8.54 -22.70 12.62
CA GLU A 222 -7.32 -21.89 12.55
C GLU A 222 -6.37 -22.39 11.45
N MET A 223 -6.19 -23.70 11.32
CA MET A 223 -5.41 -24.30 10.23
C MET A 223 -6.02 -24.03 8.86
N GLU A 224 -7.35 -24.09 8.72
CA GLU A 224 -8.04 -23.75 7.48
C GLU A 224 -7.91 -22.27 7.14
N ARG A 225 -7.96 -21.38 8.15
CA ARG A 225 -7.76 -19.94 7.96
C ARG A 225 -6.33 -19.64 7.51
N LYS A 226 -5.32 -20.22 8.18
CA LYS A 226 -3.90 -20.07 7.80
C LYS A 226 -3.66 -20.57 6.38
N ARG A 227 -4.22 -21.73 6.02
CA ARG A 227 -4.11 -22.28 4.67
C ARG A 227 -4.76 -21.39 3.61
N LYS A 228 -5.92 -20.78 3.89
CA LYS A 228 -6.56 -19.80 2.99
C LYS A 228 -5.74 -18.51 2.86
N GLU A 229 -5.20 -18.00 3.96
CA GLU A 229 -4.31 -16.84 3.97
C GLU A 229 -3.03 -17.09 3.15
N GLU A 230 -2.41 -18.26 3.29
CA GLU A 230 -1.25 -18.69 2.50
C GLU A 230 -1.59 -18.85 1.01
N GLU A 231 -2.76 -19.43 0.69
CA GLU A 231 -3.21 -19.59 -0.70
C GLU A 231 -3.52 -18.25 -1.37
N ASP A 232 -4.19 -17.32 -0.67
CA ASP A 232 -4.46 -15.97 -1.18
C ASP A 232 -3.16 -15.18 -1.36
N GLU A 233 -2.19 -15.31 -0.47
CA GLU A 233 -0.90 -14.63 -0.60
C GLU A 233 -0.06 -15.24 -1.74
N ALA A 234 -0.03 -16.57 -1.86
CA ALA A 234 0.61 -17.24 -2.99
C ALA A 234 -0.02 -16.81 -4.33
N ARG A 235 -1.35 -16.65 -4.38
CA ARG A 235 -2.06 -16.16 -5.57
C ARG A 235 -1.70 -14.72 -5.90
N LYS A 236 -1.63 -13.81 -4.92
CA LYS A 236 -1.18 -12.43 -5.15
C LYS A 236 0.25 -12.37 -5.66
N VAL A 237 1.15 -13.18 -5.11
CA VAL A 237 2.55 -13.27 -5.56
C VAL A 237 2.63 -13.81 -6.99
N ALA A 238 1.85 -14.84 -7.32
CA ALA A 238 1.77 -15.39 -8.68
C ALA A 238 1.21 -14.37 -9.68
N ASP A 239 0.14 -13.66 -9.33
CA ASP A 239 -0.45 -12.60 -10.16
C ASP A 239 0.51 -11.42 -10.35
N ALA A 240 1.27 -11.04 -9.32
CA ALA A 240 2.31 -10.01 -9.39
C ALA A 240 3.45 -10.42 -10.32
N ARG A 241 3.96 -11.66 -10.20
CA ARG A 241 5.00 -12.21 -11.09
C ARG A 241 4.51 -12.27 -12.54
N ALA A 242 3.30 -12.77 -12.78
CA ALA A 242 2.72 -12.85 -14.12
C ALA A 242 2.51 -11.46 -14.74
N ARG A 243 2.12 -10.46 -13.93
CA ARG A 243 2.02 -9.06 -14.37
C ARG A 243 3.39 -8.48 -14.72
N GLU A 244 4.39 -8.72 -13.89
CA GLU A 244 5.76 -8.27 -14.14
C GLU A 244 6.33 -8.87 -15.43
N GLU A 245 6.12 -10.18 -15.67
CA GLU A 245 6.53 -10.81 -16.94
C GLU A 245 5.84 -10.18 -18.16
N ARG A 246 4.54 -9.86 -18.07
CA ARG A 246 3.81 -9.17 -19.15
C ARG A 246 4.33 -7.75 -19.37
N GLU A 247 4.62 -7.02 -18.30
CA GLU A 247 5.17 -5.67 -18.37
C GLU A 247 6.59 -5.66 -18.96
N ASN A 248 7.43 -6.62 -18.57
CA ASN A 248 8.82 -6.76 -19.04
C ASN A 248 8.94 -7.38 -20.44
N ARG A 249 7.85 -7.92 -21.00
CA ARG A 249 7.85 -8.48 -22.36
C ARG A 249 8.24 -7.41 -23.38
N ILE A 250 9.32 -7.68 -24.11
CA ILE A 250 9.83 -6.87 -25.22
C ILE A 250 9.10 -7.30 -26.51
N PRO A 251 8.68 -6.38 -27.38
CA PRO A 251 8.11 -6.72 -28.68
C PRO A 251 9.05 -7.57 -29.54
N GLU A 252 8.50 -8.55 -30.24
CA GLU A 252 9.29 -9.44 -31.10
C GLU A 252 10.00 -8.64 -32.22
N GLY A 253 11.27 -8.96 -32.48
CA GLY A 253 12.07 -8.29 -33.51
C GLY A 253 12.53 -6.87 -33.15
N VAL A 254 12.38 -6.45 -31.90
CA VAL A 254 12.86 -5.15 -31.42
C VAL A 254 13.92 -5.34 -30.36
N LEU A 255 15.06 -4.66 -30.52
CA LEU A 255 16.12 -4.66 -29.52
C LEU A 255 15.94 -3.47 -28.57
N MET A 256 15.59 -3.74 -27.32
CA MET A 256 15.42 -2.75 -26.25
C MET A 256 15.56 -3.43 -24.89
N SER A 257 15.81 -2.67 -23.81
CA SER A 257 15.81 -3.23 -22.46
C SER A 257 14.39 -3.37 -21.89
N PRO A 258 14.15 -4.24 -20.90
CA PRO A 258 12.83 -4.32 -20.24
C PRO A 258 12.40 -3.00 -19.61
N SER A 259 13.35 -2.25 -19.02
CA SER A 259 13.06 -0.93 -18.46
C SER A 259 12.73 0.12 -19.53
N ALA A 260 13.32 0.03 -20.74
CA ALA A 260 12.93 0.85 -21.89
C ALA A 260 11.50 0.51 -22.33
N SER A 261 11.17 -0.78 -22.45
CA SER A 261 9.83 -1.27 -22.80
C SER A 261 8.77 -0.75 -21.81
N LYS A 262 9.04 -0.87 -20.51
CA LYS A 262 8.15 -0.37 -19.45
C LYS A 262 7.93 1.14 -19.55
N TRP A 263 9.01 1.91 -19.75
CA TRP A 263 8.91 3.36 -19.95
C TRP A 263 8.10 3.72 -21.20
N GLN A 264 8.37 3.06 -22.33
CA GLN A 264 7.65 3.25 -23.58
C GLN A 264 6.14 3.00 -23.40
N LYS A 265 5.78 1.88 -22.74
CA LYS A 265 4.39 1.51 -22.45
C LYS A 265 3.71 2.52 -21.52
N SER A 266 4.42 3.04 -20.53
CA SER A 266 3.90 4.08 -19.62
C SER A 266 3.49 5.34 -20.38
N CYS A 267 4.39 5.89 -21.20
CA CYS A 267 4.08 7.06 -22.04
C CYS A 267 2.96 6.76 -23.05
N ALA A 268 3.03 5.60 -23.72
CA ALA A 268 2.01 5.18 -24.68
C ALA A 268 0.63 5.04 -24.04
N SER A 269 0.53 4.52 -22.81
CA SER A 269 -0.73 4.40 -22.09
C SER A 269 -1.41 5.74 -21.85
N VAL A 270 -0.66 6.80 -21.54
CA VAL A 270 -1.23 8.15 -21.37
C VAL A 270 -1.69 8.72 -22.71
N TYR A 271 -0.88 8.56 -23.75
CA TYR A 271 -1.22 8.97 -25.11
C TYR A 271 -2.49 8.27 -25.61
N ASP A 272 -2.57 6.94 -25.48
CA ASP A 272 -3.69 6.13 -25.94
C ASP A 272 -4.96 6.38 -25.13
N LYS A 273 -4.85 6.64 -23.82
CA LYS A 273 -5.97 7.10 -22.98
C LYS A 273 -6.60 8.37 -23.57
N HIS A 274 -5.82 9.40 -23.88
CA HIS A 274 -6.35 10.64 -24.45
C HIS A 274 -6.86 10.44 -25.88
N LYS A 275 -6.18 9.62 -26.68
CA LYS A 275 -6.63 9.29 -28.03
C LYS A 275 -7.97 8.55 -28.02
N ALA A 276 -8.18 7.63 -27.09
CA ALA A 276 -9.44 6.91 -26.91
C ALA A 276 -10.57 7.85 -26.46
N LEU A 277 -10.31 8.74 -25.49
CA LEU A 277 -11.29 9.75 -25.06
C LEU A 277 -11.69 10.73 -26.18
N ALA A 278 -10.80 10.95 -27.15
CA ALA A 278 -11.02 11.82 -28.30
C ALA A 278 -11.41 11.07 -29.58
N ALA A 279 -11.74 9.78 -29.51
CA ALA A 279 -11.91 8.92 -30.68
C ALA A 279 -12.95 9.47 -31.67
N ASP A 280 -14.05 10.03 -31.18
CA ASP A 280 -15.11 10.60 -32.01
C ASP A 280 -14.64 11.87 -32.74
N ILE A 281 -13.85 12.71 -32.08
CA ILE A 281 -13.26 13.91 -32.70
C ILE A 281 -12.24 13.53 -33.77
N PHE A 282 -11.46 12.47 -33.57
CA PHE A 282 -10.55 11.96 -34.60
C PHE A 282 -11.29 11.44 -35.85
N LYS A 283 -12.51 10.93 -35.69
CA LYS A 283 -13.40 10.49 -36.78
C LYS A 283 -14.25 11.62 -37.38
N ALA A 284 -14.36 12.74 -36.69
CA ALA A 284 -15.12 13.90 -37.11
C ALA A 284 -14.56 14.53 -38.40
N SER A 285 -15.33 15.46 -38.97
CA SER A 285 -14.98 16.10 -40.23
C SER A 285 -13.65 16.85 -40.13
N LYS A 286 -12.93 16.97 -41.26
CA LYS A 286 -11.67 17.74 -41.32
C LYS A 286 -11.86 19.18 -40.83
N LEU A 287 -13.02 19.78 -41.11
CA LEU A 287 -13.31 21.16 -40.72
C LEU A 287 -13.41 21.31 -39.20
N GLU A 288 -14.10 20.40 -38.51
CA GLU A 288 -14.23 20.41 -37.05
C GLU A 288 -12.86 20.22 -36.37
N ARG A 289 -12.09 19.24 -36.84
CA ARG A 289 -10.73 19.00 -36.35
C ARG A 289 -9.82 20.22 -36.55
N LEU A 290 -9.93 20.90 -37.68
CA LEU A 290 -9.15 22.10 -37.95
C LEU A 290 -9.51 23.29 -37.05
N LYS A 291 -10.76 23.43 -36.60
CA LYS A 291 -11.14 24.49 -35.65
C LYS A 291 -10.38 24.35 -34.33
N LEU A 292 -10.21 23.11 -33.87
CA LEU A 292 -9.49 22.78 -32.64
C LEU A 292 -7.96 22.85 -32.80
N GLU A 293 -7.45 22.39 -33.95
CA GLU A 293 -6.01 22.26 -34.20
C GLU A 293 -5.34 23.57 -34.63
N LYS A 294 -6.02 24.44 -35.39
CA LYS A 294 -5.42 25.67 -35.95
C LYS A 294 -4.78 26.57 -34.88
N PRO A 295 -5.42 26.86 -33.73
CA PRO A 295 -4.82 27.69 -32.69
C PRO A 295 -3.51 27.10 -32.16
N ILE A 296 -3.51 25.79 -31.89
CA ILE A 296 -2.35 25.05 -31.38
C ILE A 296 -1.23 25.03 -32.41
N LYS A 297 -1.55 24.70 -33.67
CA LYS A 297 -0.58 24.65 -34.76
C LYS A 297 0.08 26.02 -34.99
N LYS A 298 -0.69 27.10 -34.93
CA LYS A 298 -0.16 28.46 -35.02
C LYS A 298 0.83 28.72 -33.88
N CYS A 299 0.46 28.39 -32.64
CA CYS A 299 1.31 28.53 -31.46
C CYS A 299 2.63 27.75 -31.59
N VAL A 300 2.56 26.47 -31.93
CA VAL A 300 3.75 25.61 -32.12
C VAL A 300 4.69 26.20 -33.19
N ASN A 301 4.15 26.66 -34.32
CA ASN A 301 4.95 27.26 -35.38
C ASN A 301 5.54 28.64 -35.03
N GLN A 302 5.05 29.28 -33.98
CA GLN A 302 5.50 30.60 -33.51
C GLN A 302 6.52 30.52 -32.37
N VAL A 303 6.92 29.31 -31.97
CA VAL A 303 7.98 29.13 -30.97
C VAL A 303 9.29 29.65 -31.56
N SER A 304 9.89 30.62 -30.88
CA SER A 304 11.22 31.15 -31.18
C SER A 304 12.14 31.01 -29.97
N CYS A 305 13.43 31.30 -30.14
CA CYS A 305 14.43 31.25 -29.08
C CYS A 305 14.39 32.50 -28.17
N SER A 306 13.21 32.95 -27.73
CA SER A 306 13.06 34.03 -26.74
C SER A 306 12.11 33.62 -25.63
N ARG A 307 12.48 33.90 -24.38
CA ARG A 307 11.65 33.59 -23.21
C ARG A 307 10.29 34.28 -23.24
N GLN A 308 10.25 35.55 -23.66
CA GLN A 308 8.99 36.28 -23.81
C GLN A 308 8.07 35.61 -24.84
N GLN A 309 8.62 35.17 -25.97
CA GLN A 309 7.86 34.48 -27.00
C GLN A 309 7.38 33.11 -26.51
N ILE A 310 8.24 32.34 -25.84
CA ILE A 310 7.88 31.04 -25.24
C ILE A 310 6.75 31.24 -24.21
N ALA A 311 6.83 32.26 -23.35
CA ALA A 311 5.80 32.58 -22.37
C ALA A 311 4.49 33.07 -23.01
N PHE A 312 4.55 33.83 -24.10
CA PHE A 312 3.37 34.23 -24.86
C PHE A 312 2.68 33.03 -25.51
N VAL A 313 3.44 32.19 -26.19
CA VAL A 313 2.95 30.96 -26.84
C VAL A 313 2.41 29.98 -25.79
N GLY A 314 3.13 29.79 -24.68
CA GLY A 314 2.73 28.93 -23.57
C GLY A 314 1.41 29.36 -22.95
N ARG A 315 1.24 30.65 -22.66
CA ARG A 315 -0.05 31.20 -22.16
C ARG A 315 -1.19 31.00 -23.15
N SER A 316 -0.94 31.22 -24.44
CA SER A 316 -1.95 31.01 -25.49
C SER A 316 -2.40 29.54 -25.57
N ILE A 317 -1.46 28.60 -25.42
CA ILE A 317 -1.76 27.16 -25.37
C ILE A 317 -2.53 26.81 -24.08
N LEU A 318 -2.11 27.33 -22.93
CA LEU A 318 -2.78 27.11 -21.65
C LEU A 318 -4.23 27.58 -21.67
N GLU A 319 -4.47 28.78 -22.18
CA GLU A 319 -5.82 29.34 -22.34
C GLU A 319 -6.66 28.46 -23.27
N HIS A 320 -6.13 28.08 -24.44
CA HIS A 320 -6.85 27.22 -25.38
C HIS A 320 -7.18 25.86 -24.76
N LEU A 321 -6.22 25.18 -24.12
CA LEU A 321 -6.44 23.88 -23.49
C LEU A 321 -7.45 23.98 -22.34
N THR A 322 -7.41 25.04 -21.54
CA THR A 322 -8.38 25.30 -20.46
C THR A 322 -9.78 25.50 -21.03
N ASN A 323 -9.91 26.28 -22.09
CA ASN A 323 -11.18 26.49 -22.78
C ASN A 323 -11.75 25.18 -23.34
N GLN A 324 -10.92 24.34 -23.97
CA GLN A 324 -11.35 23.03 -24.47
C GLN A 324 -11.70 22.07 -23.33
N TYR A 325 -10.99 22.12 -22.21
CA TYR A 325 -11.29 21.32 -21.03
C TYR A 325 -12.67 21.65 -20.46
N ASN A 326 -13.02 22.94 -20.41
CA ASN A 326 -14.33 23.41 -19.96
C ASN A 326 -15.47 23.00 -20.90
N GLN A 327 -15.20 22.89 -22.21
CA GLN A 327 -16.19 22.44 -23.20
C GLN A 327 -16.41 20.92 -23.19
N GLY A 328 -15.38 20.15 -22.84
CA GLY A 328 -15.49 18.70 -22.68
C GLY A 328 -14.16 17.97 -22.72
N LYS A 329 -14.06 16.88 -21.96
CA LYS A 329 -12.83 16.06 -21.86
C LYS A 329 -12.33 15.52 -23.21
N HIS A 330 -13.22 15.28 -24.17
CA HIS A 330 -12.86 14.78 -25.50
C HIS A 330 -12.18 15.86 -26.37
N PHE A 331 -12.63 17.13 -26.29
CA PHE A 331 -11.98 18.25 -26.99
C PHE A 331 -10.59 18.53 -26.44
N TYR A 332 -10.47 18.58 -25.11
CA TYR A 332 -9.18 18.71 -24.44
C TYR A 332 -8.23 17.56 -24.81
N SER A 333 -8.71 16.31 -24.73
CA SER A 333 -7.87 15.14 -25.04
C SER A 333 -7.41 15.13 -26.50
N TYR A 334 -8.27 15.55 -27.44
CA TYR A 334 -7.87 15.74 -28.84
C TYR A 334 -6.75 16.77 -28.96
N CYS A 335 -6.93 17.94 -28.35
CA CYS A 335 -5.97 19.04 -28.39
C CYS A 335 -4.64 18.67 -27.76
N LEU A 336 -4.65 17.92 -26.64
CA LEU A 336 -3.45 17.45 -25.96
C LEU A 336 -2.64 16.51 -26.85
N VAL A 337 -3.30 15.52 -27.47
CA VAL A 337 -2.65 14.58 -28.41
C VAL A 337 -2.10 15.32 -29.63
N ARG A 338 -2.87 16.23 -30.23
CA ARG A 338 -2.41 17.02 -31.37
C ARG A 338 -1.25 17.95 -31.03
N LEU A 339 -1.25 18.57 -29.84
CA LEU A 339 -0.11 19.36 -29.37
C LEU A 339 1.16 18.51 -29.28
N GLY A 340 1.07 17.32 -28.67
CA GLY A 340 2.19 16.39 -28.61
C GLY A 340 2.71 15.96 -29.98
N ASP A 341 1.80 15.58 -30.89
CA ASP A 341 2.15 15.23 -32.27
C ASP A 341 2.82 16.41 -33.00
N LEU A 342 2.28 17.63 -32.86
CA LEU A 342 2.80 18.84 -33.53
C LEU A 342 4.18 19.24 -33.03
N ILE A 343 4.46 19.09 -31.73
CA ILE A 343 5.79 19.32 -31.15
C ILE A 343 6.76 18.26 -31.66
N ALA A 344 6.38 16.98 -31.63
CA ALA A 344 7.22 15.91 -32.15
C ALA A 344 7.53 16.10 -33.65
N LEU A 345 6.57 16.58 -34.44
CA LEU A 345 6.76 16.87 -35.87
C LEU A 345 7.83 17.94 -36.15
N GLN A 346 8.20 18.78 -35.17
CA GLN A 346 9.30 19.73 -35.33
C GLN A 346 10.67 19.06 -35.29
N GLY A 347 10.74 17.85 -34.72
CA GLY A 347 11.95 17.06 -34.49
C GLY A 347 12.98 17.15 -35.61
N PRO A 348 12.66 16.80 -36.86
CA PRO A 348 13.62 16.81 -37.97
C PRO A 348 14.37 18.13 -38.18
N GLY A 349 13.69 19.27 -38.02
CA GLY A 349 14.30 20.59 -38.18
C GLY A 349 15.25 20.99 -37.04
N LEU A 350 15.11 20.37 -35.86
CA LEU A 350 15.89 20.72 -34.67
C LEU A 350 17.35 20.24 -34.73
N GLY A 351 17.69 19.35 -35.67
CA GLY A 351 19.07 18.90 -35.88
C GLY A 351 20.00 20.01 -36.37
N ALA A 352 19.44 20.99 -37.09
CA ALA A 352 20.12 22.21 -37.56
C ALA A 352 19.97 23.38 -36.55
N ALA A 353 18.82 23.49 -35.90
CA ALA A 353 18.51 24.57 -34.96
C ALA A 353 18.40 24.06 -33.50
N LYS A 354 19.54 23.73 -32.89
CA LYS A 354 19.60 23.17 -31.52
C LYS A 354 18.96 24.07 -30.45
N GLN A 355 19.06 25.39 -30.61
CA GLN A 355 18.45 26.36 -29.69
C GLN A 355 16.93 26.19 -29.59
N LEU A 356 16.27 25.87 -30.71
CA LEU A 356 14.82 25.63 -30.72
C LEU A 356 14.43 24.38 -29.94
N ALA A 357 15.31 23.37 -29.82
CA ALA A 357 15.03 22.21 -28.99
C ALA A 357 14.86 22.60 -27.51
N PHE A 358 15.66 23.55 -27.02
CA PHE A 358 15.49 24.09 -25.66
C PHE A 358 14.20 24.91 -25.54
N ALA A 359 13.87 25.73 -26.54
CA ALA A 359 12.62 26.50 -26.54
C ALA A 359 11.37 25.61 -26.48
N TYR A 360 11.33 24.52 -27.26
CA TYR A 360 10.26 23.53 -27.19
C TYR A 360 10.23 22.78 -25.86
N ALA A 361 11.39 22.42 -25.30
CA ALA A 361 11.44 21.78 -23.99
C ALA A 361 10.91 22.70 -22.88
N GLU A 362 11.27 23.99 -22.90
CA GLU A 362 10.76 24.99 -21.95
C GLU A 362 9.25 25.20 -22.10
N LEU A 363 8.74 25.27 -23.34
CA LEU A 363 7.31 25.32 -23.62
C LEU A 363 6.57 24.10 -23.02
N VAL A 364 7.08 22.89 -23.26
CA VAL A 364 6.50 21.67 -22.69
C VAL A 364 6.55 21.72 -21.17
N SER A 365 7.66 22.16 -20.59
CA SER A 365 7.83 22.31 -19.14
C SER A 365 6.80 23.26 -18.53
N MET A 366 6.54 24.40 -19.17
CA MET A 366 5.59 25.41 -18.74
C MET A 366 4.16 24.89 -18.81
N VAL A 367 3.73 24.36 -19.96
CA VAL A 367 2.35 23.88 -20.13
C VAL A 367 2.08 22.65 -19.26
N SER A 368 3.08 21.81 -19.05
CA SER A 368 2.97 20.61 -18.21
C SER A 368 2.88 20.92 -16.71
N GLU A 369 3.08 22.15 -16.25
CA GLU A 369 2.75 22.55 -14.87
C GLU A 369 1.24 22.54 -14.62
N SER A 370 0.45 22.92 -15.62
CA SER A 370 -1.02 22.88 -15.53
C SER A 370 -1.59 21.55 -16.03
N PHE A 371 -0.92 20.92 -16.99
CA PHE A 371 -1.39 19.71 -17.66
C PHE A 371 -0.31 18.62 -17.69
N HIS A 372 -0.13 17.93 -16.55
CA HIS A 372 0.95 16.95 -16.35
C HIS A 372 1.00 15.84 -17.42
N ASP A 373 -0.16 15.44 -17.96
CA ASP A 373 -0.26 14.40 -19.00
C ASP A 373 0.44 14.83 -20.32
N LEU A 374 0.63 16.13 -20.57
CA LEU A 374 1.26 16.64 -21.79
C LEU A 374 2.66 16.08 -22.01
N ALA A 375 3.50 16.04 -20.97
CA ALA A 375 4.87 15.57 -21.12
C ALA A 375 4.92 14.10 -21.57
N TYR A 376 4.07 13.25 -21.00
CA TYR A 376 3.96 11.85 -21.40
C TYR A 376 3.44 11.71 -22.83
N VAL A 377 2.48 12.56 -23.24
CA VAL A 377 1.95 12.59 -24.61
C VAL A 377 3.02 13.02 -25.62
N VAL A 378 3.80 14.07 -25.33
CA VAL A 378 4.92 14.53 -26.18
C VAL A 378 5.98 13.43 -26.29
N VAL A 379 6.37 12.84 -25.17
CA VAL A 379 7.38 11.77 -25.14
C VAL A 379 6.90 10.52 -25.89
N ALA A 380 5.63 10.15 -25.77
CA ALA A 380 5.05 9.06 -26.56
C ALA A 380 5.08 9.37 -28.08
N ALA A 381 4.75 10.60 -28.47
CA ALA A 381 4.82 11.03 -29.86
C ALA A 381 6.27 11.02 -30.39
N LEU A 382 7.26 11.40 -29.56
CA LEU A 382 8.68 11.28 -29.87
C LEU A 382 9.13 9.83 -30.03
N HIS A 383 8.75 8.94 -29.10
CA HIS A 383 9.06 7.51 -29.19
C HIS A 383 8.52 6.87 -30.48
N LYS A 384 7.33 7.29 -30.91
CA LYS A 384 6.72 6.84 -32.17
C LYS A 384 7.47 7.35 -33.39
N SER A 385 7.97 8.58 -33.33
CA SER A 385 8.67 9.24 -34.45
C SER A 385 10.12 8.79 -34.58
N CYS A 386 10.78 8.55 -33.45
CA CYS A 386 12.18 8.11 -33.38
C CYS A 386 12.36 7.09 -32.24
N PRO A 387 12.39 5.77 -32.54
CA PRO A 387 12.60 4.71 -31.56
C PRO A 387 13.85 4.87 -30.66
N LEU A 388 14.89 5.56 -31.14
CA LEU A 388 16.11 5.83 -30.37
C LEU A 388 15.90 6.77 -29.19
N THR A 389 14.77 7.50 -29.12
CA THR A 389 14.39 8.29 -27.93
C THR A 389 13.99 7.40 -26.74
N VAL A 390 13.58 6.14 -26.97
CA VAL A 390 13.34 5.11 -25.94
C VAL A 390 14.21 3.87 -26.16
N PRO A 391 15.53 4.08 -26.19
CA PRO A 391 16.59 3.24 -26.75
C PRO A 391 16.09 1.91 -27.31
N SER A 392 15.43 1.99 -28.45
CA SER A 392 14.76 0.88 -29.12
C SER A 392 15.22 0.84 -30.57
N LEU A 393 15.58 -0.35 -31.04
CA LEU A 393 16.03 -0.57 -32.41
C LEU A 393 15.20 -1.68 -33.05
N PRO A 394 14.12 -1.33 -33.78
CA PRO A 394 13.36 -2.28 -34.59
C PRO A 394 14.23 -2.91 -35.68
N LYS A 395 13.95 -4.17 -36.03
CA LYS A 395 14.65 -4.85 -37.14
C LYS A 395 14.44 -4.08 -38.45
N GLY A 396 15.53 -3.74 -39.12
CA GLY A 396 15.49 -2.99 -40.39
C GLY A 396 15.23 -1.48 -40.23
N TYR A 397 15.31 -0.94 -39.01
CA TYR A 397 15.19 0.50 -38.78
C TYR A 397 16.22 1.29 -39.62
N LYS A 398 15.70 2.11 -40.53
CA LYS A 398 16.46 3.09 -41.32
C LYS A 398 15.78 4.44 -41.13
N ALA A 399 16.48 5.38 -40.51
CA ALA A 399 15.99 6.74 -40.37
C ALA A 399 17.01 7.71 -40.95
N VAL A 400 16.51 8.84 -41.44
CA VAL A 400 17.36 9.92 -41.93
C VAL A 400 18.16 10.47 -40.75
N GLN A 401 19.47 10.58 -40.91
CA GLN A 401 20.39 10.97 -39.84
C GLN A 401 20.07 12.34 -39.24
N THR A 402 19.68 13.31 -40.09
CA THR A 402 19.25 14.65 -39.68
C THR A 402 18.05 14.59 -38.74
N ASP A 403 17.12 13.68 -39.03
CA ASP A 403 15.90 13.51 -38.26
C ASP A 403 16.22 12.94 -36.87
N ILE A 404 17.08 11.91 -36.83
CA ILE A 404 17.56 11.32 -35.57
C ILE A 404 18.16 12.40 -34.69
N LYS A 405 19.09 13.19 -35.24
CA LYS A 405 19.76 14.27 -34.50
C LYS A 405 18.75 15.25 -33.91
N GLY A 406 17.74 15.62 -34.67
CA GLY A 406 16.72 16.58 -34.22
C GLY A 406 15.78 16.02 -33.15
N TYR A 407 15.24 14.81 -33.35
CA TYR A 407 14.41 14.13 -32.34
C TYR A 407 15.15 13.89 -31.03
N ILE A 408 16.42 13.47 -31.10
CA ILE A 408 17.24 13.23 -29.93
C ILE A 408 17.62 14.54 -29.25
N SER A 409 17.86 15.62 -30.00
CA SER A 409 18.12 16.95 -29.41
C SER A 409 16.92 17.42 -28.58
N LEU A 410 15.69 17.25 -29.08
CA LEU A 410 14.48 17.58 -28.33
C LEU A 410 14.30 16.70 -27.09
N TRP A 411 14.49 15.39 -27.23
CA TRP A 411 14.46 14.47 -26.08
C TRP A 411 15.50 14.83 -25.02
N ALA A 412 16.73 15.10 -25.42
CA ALA A 412 17.81 15.51 -24.53
C ALA A 412 17.50 16.85 -23.85
N ALA A 413 16.88 17.81 -24.55
CA ALA A 413 16.45 19.07 -23.96
C ALA A 413 15.38 18.86 -22.88
N LEU A 414 14.41 17.97 -23.11
CA LEU A 414 13.40 17.59 -22.10
C LEU A 414 14.03 16.94 -20.86
N CYS A 415 15.05 16.09 -21.05
CA CYS A 415 15.79 15.43 -19.96
C CYS A 415 16.61 16.40 -19.07
N GLN A 416 16.81 17.64 -19.50
CA GLN A 416 17.59 18.65 -18.77
C GLN A 416 16.77 19.65 -17.99
N LEU A 417 15.46 19.65 -18.20
CA LEU A 417 14.55 20.49 -17.43
C LEU A 417 14.77 20.22 -15.94
N GLN A 418 14.59 21.25 -15.11
CA GLN A 418 14.67 21.06 -13.66
C GLN A 418 13.71 19.94 -13.24
N PRO A 419 14.13 19.05 -12.31
CA PRO A 419 13.30 17.94 -11.90
C PRO A 419 12.01 18.51 -11.30
N LYS A 420 10.90 18.28 -11.99
CA LYS A 420 9.56 18.55 -11.47
C LYS A 420 8.95 17.24 -11.02
N GLU A 421 8.09 17.27 -10.00
CA GLU A 421 7.49 16.06 -9.43
C GLU A 421 6.78 15.19 -10.49
N TRP A 422 6.23 15.82 -11.53
CA TRP A 422 5.51 15.13 -12.59
C TRP A 422 6.41 14.46 -13.65
N PHE A 423 7.67 14.87 -13.78
CA PHE A 423 8.63 14.32 -14.75
C PHE A 423 10.06 14.39 -14.22
N ARG A 424 10.55 13.21 -13.80
CA ARG A 424 11.89 13.01 -13.26
C ARG A 424 12.96 13.06 -14.36
N SER A 425 13.12 14.23 -14.95
CA SER A 425 13.96 14.50 -16.13
C SER A 425 15.40 13.97 -16.01
N SER A 426 16.07 14.21 -14.89
CA SER A 426 17.44 13.74 -14.63
C SER A 426 17.54 12.21 -14.61
N GLU A 427 16.60 11.54 -13.93
CA GLU A 427 16.52 10.07 -13.90
C GLU A 427 16.29 9.49 -15.29
N GLN A 428 15.48 10.16 -16.12
CA GLN A 428 15.27 9.75 -17.51
C GLN A 428 16.55 9.95 -18.34
N SER A 429 17.32 11.02 -18.11
CA SER A 429 18.61 11.24 -18.78
C SER A 429 19.59 10.10 -18.51
N TRP A 430 19.74 9.72 -17.24
CA TRP A 430 20.61 8.62 -16.83
C TRP A 430 20.11 7.28 -17.37
N SER A 431 18.82 7.00 -17.18
CA SER A 431 18.20 5.76 -17.64
C SER A 431 18.32 5.59 -19.15
N TRP A 432 18.13 6.67 -19.92
CA TRP A 432 18.29 6.64 -21.37
C TRP A 432 19.72 6.23 -21.74
N GLN A 433 20.74 6.88 -21.19
CA GLN A 433 22.14 6.58 -21.51
C GLN A 433 22.53 5.15 -21.13
N ALA A 434 22.12 4.68 -19.95
CA ALA A 434 22.39 3.32 -19.50
C ALA A 434 21.70 2.27 -20.40
N ARG A 435 20.42 2.45 -20.73
CA ARG A 435 19.68 1.55 -21.63
C ARG A 435 20.30 1.54 -23.03
N PHE A 436 20.69 2.73 -23.52
CA PHE A 436 21.30 2.93 -24.82
C PHE A 436 22.64 2.19 -24.93
N LEU A 437 23.59 2.47 -24.04
CA LEU A 437 24.93 1.90 -24.10
C LEU A 437 24.96 0.38 -23.82
N ASN A 438 24.04 -0.13 -23.00
CA ASN A 438 23.99 -1.54 -22.66
C ASN A 438 23.27 -2.42 -23.70
N THR A 439 22.30 -1.86 -24.40
CA THR A 439 21.38 -2.67 -25.23
C THR A 439 21.52 -2.38 -26.72
N ILE A 440 21.78 -1.13 -27.10
CA ILE A 440 21.72 -0.72 -28.49
C ILE A 440 23.10 -0.90 -29.15
N PRO A 441 23.18 -1.68 -30.24
CA PRO A 441 24.44 -1.95 -30.90
C PRO A 441 24.98 -0.69 -31.57
N PRO A 442 26.29 -0.45 -31.49
CA PRO A 442 26.92 0.67 -32.19
C PRO A 442 26.78 0.53 -33.70
N ASN A 443 26.26 1.58 -34.32
CA ASN A 443 26.18 1.86 -35.75
C ASN A 443 26.13 3.38 -35.95
N GLU A 444 26.24 3.85 -37.18
CA GLU A 444 26.24 5.27 -37.52
C GLU A 444 25.05 6.05 -36.91
N SER A 445 23.82 5.57 -37.12
CA SER A 445 22.59 6.19 -36.58
C SER A 445 22.60 6.32 -35.06
N THR A 446 23.08 5.28 -34.37
CA THR A 446 23.19 5.28 -32.89
C THR A 446 24.34 6.17 -32.41
N ALA A 447 25.44 6.27 -33.15
CA ALA A 447 26.52 7.19 -32.82
C ALA A 447 26.05 8.65 -32.95
N ILE A 448 25.27 8.96 -33.99
CA ILE A 448 24.65 10.29 -34.18
C ILE A 448 23.67 10.61 -33.06
N ALA A 449 22.85 9.63 -32.65
CA ALA A 449 21.96 9.79 -31.50
C ALA A 449 22.75 10.07 -30.22
N LEU A 450 23.81 9.31 -29.95
CA LEU A 450 24.64 9.53 -28.76
C LEU A 450 25.32 10.89 -28.78
N ASP A 451 25.93 11.30 -29.90
CA ASP A 451 26.53 12.64 -30.06
C ASP A 451 25.48 13.73 -29.81
N ALA A 452 24.33 13.68 -30.49
CA ALA A 452 23.25 14.64 -30.31
C ALA A 452 22.78 14.74 -28.86
N PHE A 453 22.63 13.60 -28.19
CA PHE A 453 22.27 13.55 -26.78
C PHE A 453 23.33 14.20 -25.91
N LEU A 454 24.62 13.86 -26.08
CA LEU A 454 25.71 14.40 -25.26
C LEU A 454 25.86 15.91 -25.42
N GLN A 455 25.77 16.44 -26.65
CA GLN A 455 25.91 17.87 -26.92
C GLN A 455 24.84 18.72 -26.23
N ILE A 456 23.68 18.15 -25.95
CA ILE A 456 22.56 18.81 -25.29
C ILE A 456 22.59 18.40 -23.80
N ALA A 457 22.33 17.11 -23.54
CA ALA A 457 22.32 16.31 -22.32
C ALA A 457 23.47 16.45 -21.30
N GLY A 458 24.68 16.48 -21.85
CA GLY A 458 25.84 15.97 -21.12
C GLY A 458 26.27 16.86 -19.97
N HIS A 459 26.13 18.18 -20.10
CA HIS A 459 26.48 19.14 -19.05
C HIS A 459 25.62 18.97 -17.79
N LYS A 460 24.29 18.96 -17.96
CA LYS A 460 23.36 18.76 -16.83
C LYS A 460 23.48 17.38 -16.21
N SER A 461 23.68 16.34 -17.03
CA SER A 461 23.90 14.98 -16.54
C SER A 461 25.19 14.87 -15.72
N PHE A 462 26.26 15.55 -16.16
CA PHE A 462 27.49 15.65 -15.38
C PHE A 462 27.28 16.42 -14.07
N GLY A 463 26.53 17.51 -14.09
CA GLY A 463 26.16 18.26 -12.89
C GLY A 463 25.42 17.40 -11.85
N ALA A 464 24.52 16.52 -12.30
CA ALA A 464 23.71 15.65 -11.45
C ALA A 464 24.47 14.43 -10.90
N TYR A 465 25.24 13.72 -11.75
CA TYR A 465 25.84 12.42 -11.38
C TYR A 465 27.37 12.43 -11.23
N ARG A 466 28.03 13.55 -11.56
CA ARG A 466 29.45 13.82 -11.33
C ARG A 466 30.35 12.66 -11.79
N LYS A 467 31.05 12.01 -10.85
CA LYS A 467 32.00 10.91 -11.13
C LYS A 467 31.35 9.74 -11.88
N GLN A 468 30.08 9.44 -11.62
CA GLN A 468 29.39 8.34 -12.30
C GLN A 468 29.13 8.67 -13.76
N GLN A 469 28.83 9.93 -14.08
CA GLN A 469 28.67 10.37 -15.46
C GLN A 469 30.01 10.31 -16.23
N VAL A 470 31.13 10.65 -15.58
CA VAL A 470 32.47 10.55 -16.19
C VAL A 470 32.79 9.11 -16.57
N LYS A 471 32.46 8.12 -15.72
CA LYS A 471 32.62 6.70 -16.06
C LYS A 471 31.82 6.31 -17.30
N LEU A 472 30.60 6.82 -17.43
CA LEU A 472 29.75 6.57 -18.59
C LEU A 472 30.33 7.22 -19.87
N PHE A 473 30.89 8.42 -19.77
CA PHE A 473 31.61 9.06 -20.87
C PHE A 473 32.86 8.28 -21.29
N SER A 474 33.65 7.77 -20.32
CA SER A 474 34.78 6.89 -20.60
C SER A 474 34.34 5.60 -21.30
N TYR A 475 33.26 4.96 -20.83
CA TYR A 475 32.70 3.78 -21.48
C TYR A 475 32.24 4.07 -22.92
N ALA A 476 31.57 5.20 -23.15
CA ALA A 476 31.18 5.62 -24.48
C ALA A 476 32.40 5.80 -25.40
N LYS A 477 33.47 6.43 -24.91
CA LYS A 477 34.71 6.63 -25.67
C LYS A 477 35.45 5.32 -25.94
N GLU A 478 35.66 4.50 -24.91
CA GLU A 478 36.58 3.35 -24.97
C GLU A 478 35.90 2.09 -25.54
N VAL A 479 34.64 1.85 -25.18
CA VAL A 479 33.94 0.62 -25.53
C VAL A 479 33.02 0.83 -26.72
N PHE A 480 32.12 1.82 -26.64
CA PHE A 480 31.12 2.04 -27.70
C PHE A 480 31.76 2.44 -29.03
N LEU A 481 32.70 3.39 -29.04
CA LEU A 481 33.38 3.80 -30.29
C LEU A 481 34.28 2.71 -30.86
N THR A 482 34.96 1.92 -30.02
CA THR A 482 35.77 0.78 -30.49
C THR A 482 34.91 -0.26 -31.19
N GLN A 483 33.74 -0.57 -30.61
CA GLN A 483 32.78 -1.48 -31.23
C GLN A 483 32.17 -0.91 -32.51
N LEU A 484 31.92 0.40 -32.58
CA LEU A 484 31.46 1.11 -33.78
C LEU A 484 32.45 0.91 -34.93
N MET A 485 33.74 1.19 -34.70
CA MET A 485 34.80 1.05 -35.71
C MET A 485 34.97 -0.39 -36.18
N LYS A 486 34.93 -1.35 -35.24
CA LYS A 486 35.02 -2.78 -35.57
C LYS A 486 33.88 -3.24 -36.48
N ARG A 487 32.68 -2.68 -36.32
CA ARG A 487 31.50 -3.03 -37.13
C ARG A 487 31.49 -2.33 -38.49
N ALA A 488 31.98 -1.10 -38.55
CA ALA A 488 32.06 -0.33 -39.79
C ALA A 488 33.10 -0.89 -40.77
N GLY A 489 34.10 -1.63 -40.30
CA GLY A 489 35.18 -2.16 -41.14
C GLY A 489 36.28 -1.14 -41.47
N GLY A 490 36.15 0.10 -40.97
CA GLY A 490 37.06 1.22 -41.23
C GLY A 490 36.81 1.92 -42.57
N GLY A 491 37.16 3.21 -42.65
CA GLY A 491 37.12 3.99 -43.90
C GLY A 491 35.77 4.65 -44.24
N ASP A 492 34.84 4.70 -43.29
CA ASP A 492 33.59 5.45 -43.42
C ASP A 492 33.76 6.85 -42.81
N GLU A 493 33.82 7.87 -43.67
CA GLU A 493 34.07 9.27 -43.30
C GLU A 493 33.02 9.82 -42.33
N ASP A 494 31.74 9.42 -42.49
CA ASP A 494 30.65 9.90 -41.65
C ASP A 494 30.76 9.31 -40.23
N ILE A 495 31.10 8.02 -40.13
CA ILE A 495 31.36 7.36 -38.85
C ILE A 495 32.60 7.96 -38.16
N ASP A 496 33.67 8.20 -38.90
CA ASP A 496 34.89 8.81 -38.38
C ASP A 496 34.65 10.25 -37.88
N ALA A 497 33.82 11.03 -38.58
CA ALA A 497 33.44 12.37 -38.17
C ALA A 497 32.64 12.34 -36.85
N VAL A 498 31.67 11.43 -36.70
CA VAL A 498 30.88 11.29 -35.46
C VAL A 498 31.77 10.81 -34.31
N LYS A 499 32.63 9.82 -34.54
CA LYS A 499 33.60 9.32 -33.59
C LYS A 499 34.47 10.45 -33.05
N SER A 500 35.07 11.24 -33.95
CA SER A 500 35.93 12.36 -33.60
C SER A 500 35.21 13.38 -32.72
N ARG A 501 33.93 13.67 -32.99
CA ARG A 501 33.13 14.58 -32.15
C ARG A 501 32.89 14.04 -30.74
N ILE A 502 32.56 12.76 -30.60
CA ILE A 502 32.36 12.12 -29.28
C ILE A 502 33.70 12.06 -28.52
N GLU A 503 34.79 11.65 -29.18
CA GLU A 503 36.12 11.61 -28.56
C GLU A 503 36.57 12.99 -28.08
N LYS A 504 36.37 14.02 -28.92
CA LYS A 504 36.66 15.41 -28.58
C LYS A 504 35.81 15.88 -27.40
N TYR A 505 34.51 15.58 -27.42
CA TYR A 505 33.59 15.95 -26.35
C TYR A 505 34.04 15.43 -24.98
N VAL A 506 34.42 14.14 -24.92
CA VAL A 506 34.87 13.50 -23.67
C VAL A 506 36.28 13.96 -23.28
N THR A 507 37.23 13.96 -24.22
CA THR A 507 38.65 14.25 -23.93
C THR A 507 38.88 15.70 -23.53
N MET A 508 38.21 16.64 -24.20
CA MET A 508 38.29 18.07 -23.86
C MET A 508 37.32 18.46 -22.73
N GLN A 509 36.61 17.49 -22.14
CA GLN A 509 35.62 17.71 -21.09
C GLN A 509 34.60 18.80 -21.45
N LEU A 510 34.09 18.80 -22.68
CA LEU A 510 33.12 19.81 -23.14
C LEU A 510 31.82 19.77 -22.34
N TYR A 511 31.54 18.68 -21.62
CA TYR A 511 30.45 18.59 -20.65
C TYR A 511 30.63 19.50 -19.43
N ALA A 512 31.82 20.04 -19.17
CA ALA A 512 32.05 20.96 -18.05
C ALA A 512 31.40 22.33 -18.29
N THR A 513 31.22 22.73 -19.55
CA THR A 513 30.56 23.98 -19.93
C THR A 513 29.13 23.73 -20.41
N PRO A 514 28.21 24.70 -20.22
CA PRO A 514 26.86 24.57 -20.74
C PRO A 514 26.88 24.50 -22.28
N PRO A 515 25.91 23.80 -22.90
CA PRO A 515 25.79 23.79 -24.35
C PRO A 515 25.69 25.23 -24.89
N LYS A 516 26.43 25.52 -25.97
CA LYS A 516 26.48 26.87 -26.57
C LYS A 516 25.09 27.48 -26.84
N ASP A 517 24.16 26.60 -27.15
CA ASP A 517 22.79 26.91 -27.57
C ASP A 517 21.75 26.80 -26.45
N SER A 518 22.18 26.56 -25.21
CA SER A 518 21.27 26.37 -24.06
C SER A 518 20.77 27.67 -23.45
N PHE A 519 21.42 28.80 -23.72
CA PHE A 519 20.97 30.10 -23.26
C PHE A 519 19.88 30.63 -24.18
N ILE A 520 18.68 30.79 -23.63
CA ILE A 520 17.54 31.43 -24.31
C ILE A 520 17.50 32.89 -23.85
N PRO A 521 17.72 33.87 -24.73
CA PRO A 521 17.64 35.29 -24.38
C PRO A 521 16.22 35.68 -23.94
N GLU A 522 16.12 36.77 -23.18
CA GLU A 522 14.83 37.28 -22.70
C GLU A 522 13.98 37.78 -23.88
N THR A 523 14.58 38.64 -24.72
CA THR A 523 14.00 39.21 -25.93
C THR A 523 14.65 38.63 -27.18
N ASP A 524 13.89 38.59 -28.28
CA ASP A 524 14.42 38.20 -29.58
C ASP A 524 15.07 39.41 -30.25
N ASP A 525 16.39 39.53 -30.14
CA ASP A 525 17.15 40.64 -30.72
C ASP A 525 17.17 40.61 -32.26
N SER A 526 16.71 39.52 -32.90
CA SER A 526 16.65 39.43 -34.36
C SER A 526 15.62 40.38 -35.00
N GLN A 527 14.69 40.93 -34.21
CA GLN A 527 13.76 41.97 -34.68
C GLN A 527 14.43 43.36 -34.81
N HIS A 528 15.58 43.59 -34.18
CA HIS A 528 16.28 44.88 -34.23
C HIS A 528 17.29 45.03 -35.37
N ILE A 529 17.54 43.97 -36.16
CA ILE A 529 18.49 44.00 -37.29
C ILE A 529 17.83 44.48 -38.60
N ARG A 530 16.53 44.83 -38.58
CA ARG A 530 15.84 45.46 -39.72
C ARG A 530 15.54 46.94 -39.44
N CYS A 531 16.58 47.76 -39.39
CA CYS A 531 16.48 49.21 -39.53
C CYS A 531 17.49 49.67 -40.56
#